data_AF-A0A949XG10-F1
#
_entry.id   AF-A0A949XG10-F1
#
_cell.length_a   1.000
_cell.length_b   1.000
_cell.length_c   1.000
_cell.angle_alpha   90.00
_cell.angle_beta   90.00
_cell.angle_gamma   90.00
#
_symmetry.space_group_name_H-M   'P 1'
#
loop_
_entity.id
_entity.type
_entity.pdbx_description
1 polymer ?
#
loop_
_entity_poly.entity_id
_entity_poly.type
_entity_poly.pdbx_seq_one_letter_code
_entity_poly.pdbx_strand_id
1 'polypeptide(L)'
;MTDLKDLLILCDMATPGPWELQTSNSYRRVGTQCADGDVVRGTNHPLDNWPDLAAKAGTLEFIAAADPDTVRALALEVLAWRERYPQQVYRPQDDCVALR
;
A
#
# COMPACT_ATOMS: atom_id res chain seq x y z
N MET A 1 6.77 9.99 7.61
CA MET A 1 6.82 8.63 7.04
C MET A 1 6.44 7.66 8.13
N THR A 2 5.49 6.78 7.89
CA THR A 2 5.12 5.67 8.79
C THR A 2 6.33 4.74 8.97
N ASP A 3 6.64 4.32 10.20
CA ASP A 3 7.70 3.34 10.42
C ASP A 3 7.32 1.98 9.79
N LEU A 4 8.30 1.15 9.44
CA LEU A 4 8.01 -0.17 8.87
C LEU A 4 7.24 -1.07 9.85
N LYS A 5 7.45 -0.93 11.16
CA LYS A 5 6.68 -1.68 12.16
C LYS A 5 5.22 -1.22 12.20
N ASP A 6 4.99 0.09 12.13
CA ASP A 6 3.64 0.66 12.07
C ASP A 6 2.93 0.20 10.79
N LEU A 7 3.65 0.10 9.66
CA LEU A 7 3.09 -0.41 8.40
C LEU A 7 2.68 -1.88 8.51
N LEU A 8 3.48 -2.73 9.18
CA LEU A 8 3.13 -4.13 9.41
C LEU A 8 1.87 -4.27 10.29
N ILE A 9 1.73 -3.44 11.31
CA ILE A 9 0.53 -3.39 12.16
C ILE A 9 -0.70 -3.00 11.32
N LEU A 10 -0.57 -2.00 10.45
CA LEU A 10 -1.65 -1.63 9.53
C LEU A 10 -2.01 -2.78 8.58
N CYS A 11 -1.03 -3.56 8.12
CA CYS A 11 -1.31 -4.75 7.30
C CYS A 11 -2.07 -5.83 8.07
N ASP A 12 -1.83 -5.99 9.39
CA ASP A 12 -2.58 -6.93 10.22
C ASP A 12 -4.04 -6.48 10.46
N MET A 13 -4.29 -5.17 10.45
CA MET A 13 -5.61 -4.59 10.67
C MET A 13 -6.47 -4.48 9.40
N ALA A 14 -5.82 -4.45 8.24
CA ALA A 14 -6.50 -4.31 6.96
C ALA A 14 -7.30 -5.57 6.60
N THR A 15 -8.30 -5.41 5.73
CA THR A 15 -9.05 -6.55 5.17
C THR A 15 -8.07 -7.51 4.50
N PRO A 16 -8.03 -8.81 4.84
CA PRO A 16 -7.12 -9.76 4.22
C PRO A 16 -7.25 -9.81 2.70
N GLY A 17 -6.14 -10.00 1.99
CA GLY A 17 -6.11 -10.19 0.55
C GLY A 17 -6.65 -11.56 0.10
N PRO A 18 -6.70 -11.82 -1.23
CA PRO A 18 -6.36 -10.89 -2.30
C PRO A 18 -7.46 -9.85 -2.52
N TRP A 19 -7.05 -8.63 -2.86
CA TRP A 19 -7.97 -7.57 -3.26
C TRP A 19 -8.10 -7.51 -4.78
N GLU A 20 -9.29 -7.22 -5.27
CA GLU A 20 -9.57 -7.11 -6.69
C GLU A 20 -10.42 -5.89 -7.01
N LEU A 21 -10.21 -5.33 -8.21
CA LEU A 21 -11.09 -4.33 -8.76
C LEU A 21 -12.40 -5.00 -9.20
N GLN A 22 -13.49 -4.63 -8.56
CA GLN A 22 -14.83 -5.12 -8.88
C GLN A 22 -15.61 -4.04 -9.63
N THR A 23 -16.28 -4.44 -10.70
CA THR A 23 -17.09 -3.56 -11.54
C THR A 23 -18.48 -4.16 -11.74
N SER A 24 -19.48 -3.68 -11.00
CA SER A 24 -20.87 -4.12 -11.14
C SER A 24 -21.83 -2.96 -10.85
N ASN A 25 -22.99 -2.96 -11.50
CA ASN A 25 -24.02 -1.91 -11.40
C ASN A 25 -23.48 -0.48 -11.60
N SER A 26 -22.53 -0.31 -12.53
CA SER A 26 -21.85 0.96 -12.82
C SER A 26 -20.99 1.53 -11.68
N TYR A 27 -20.73 0.76 -10.61
CA TYR A 27 -19.79 1.13 -9.56
C TYR A 27 -18.43 0.46 -9.77
N ARG A 28 -17.36 1.24 -9.55
CA ARG A 28 -16.00 0.72 -9.36
C ARG A 28 -15.69 0.70 -7.86
N ARG A 29 -15.20 -0.44 -7.38
CA ARG A 29 -14.91 -0.69 -5.96
C ARG A 29 -13.74 -1.66 -5.83
N VAL A 30 -13.11 -1.71 -4.67
CA VAL A 30 -12.11 -2.73 -4.33
C VAL A 30 -12.75 -3.65 -3.29
N GLY A 31 -12.66 -4.95 -3.54
CA GLY A 31 -13.19 -5.95 -2.60
C GLY A 31 -12.38 -7.24 -2.61
N THR A 32 -12.75 -8.15 -1.71
CA THR A 32 -12.27 -9.53 -1.68
C THR A 32 -13.20 -10.43 -2.50
N GLN A 33 -12.81 -11.69 -2.73
CA GLN A 33 -13.68 -12.68 -3.35
C GLN A 33 -14.92 -13.03 -2.50
N CYS A 34 -14.91 -12.67 -1.21
CA CYS A 34 -15.98 -13.00 -0.27
C CYS A 34 -17.08 -11.94 -0.23
N ALA A 35 -16.81 -10.71 -0.67
CA ALA A 35 -17.78 -9.62 -0.61
C ALA A 35 -17.49 -8.48 -1.60
N ASP A 36 -18.56 -7.80 -2.01
CA ASP A 36 -18.51 -6.65 -2.89
C ASP A 36 -18.15 -5.35 -2.14
N GLY A 37 -17.00 -4.74 -2.47
CA GLY A 37 -16.63 -3.43 -1.93
C GLY A 37 -16.36 -3.40 -0.41
N ASP A 38 -15.98 -4.54 0.18
CA ASP A 38 -15.62 -4.66 1.59
C ASP A 38 -14.26 -4.04 1.95
N VAL A 39 -13.43 -3.73 0.94
CA VAL A 39 -12.17 -2.98 1.11
C VAL A 39 -12.41 -1.49 0.88
N VAL A 40 -12.88 -1.12 -0.31
CA VAL A 40 -13.21 0.27 -0.67
C VAL A 40 -14.47 0.29 -1.52
N ARG A 41 -15.53 0.96 -1.04
CA ARG A 41 -16.78 1.13 -1.80
C ARG A 41 -17.10 2.60 -2.01
N GLY A 42 -17.61 2.91 -3.20
CA GLY A 42 -18.30 4.17 -3.42
C GLY A 42 -19.64 4.16 -2.71
N THR A 43 -19.98 5.29 -2.10
CA THR A 43 -21.34 5.63 -1.66
C THR A 43 -21.73 6.94 -2.33
N ASN A 44 -23.02 7.24 -2.37
CA ASN A 44 -23.46 8.59 -2.64
C ASN A 44 -23.44 9.38 -1.33
N HIS A 45 -22.93 10.60 -1.38
CA HIS A 45 -22.94 11.50 -0.25
C HIS A 45 -24.41 11.86 0.07
N PRO A 46 -24.83 11.83 1.35
CA PRO A 46 -26.24 11.84 1.73
C PRO A 46 -26.97 13.16 1.45
N LEU A 47 -26.25 14.26 1.22
CA LEU A 47 -26.84 15.60 1.04
C LEU A 47 -27.06 16.00 -0.42
N ASP A 48 -26.18 15.59 -1.32
CA ASP A 48 -26.13 16.06 -2.72
C ASP A 48 -26.06 14.91 -3.74
N ASN A 49 -26.05 13.67 -3.25
CA ASN A 49 -25.98 12.46 -4.05
C ASN A 49 -24.75 12.38 -4.97
N TRP A 50 -23.70 13.16 -4.68
CA TRP A 50 -22.42 13.07 -5.38
C TRP A 50 -21.67 11.80 -4.96
N PRO A 51 -20.84 11.20 -5.82
CA PRO A 51 -20.04 10.05 -5.43
C PRO A 51 -19.03 10.46 -4.35
N ASP A 52 -19.13 9.83 -3.17
CA ASP A 52 -18.24 10.05 -2.02
C ASP A 52 -16.86 9.40 -2.24
N LEU A 53 -16.79 8.43 -3.15
CA LEU A 53 -15.54 7.87 -3.64
C LEU A 53 -15.39 8.16 -5.13
N ALA A 54 -14.51 9.10 -5.45
CA ALA A 54 -14.04 9.35 -6.80
C ALA A 54 -12.53 9.09 -6.87
N ALA A 55 -12.12 8.23 -7.81
CA ALA A 55 -10.72 7.89 -8.01
C ALA A 55 -10.34 8.10 -9.47
N LYS A 56 -9.11 8.54 -9.72
CA LYS A 56 -8.58 8.60 -11.10
C LYS A 56 -8.43 7.17 -11.65
N ALA A 57 -8.42 7.05 -12.97
CA ALA A 57 -8.13 5.78 -13.62
C ALA A 57 -6.77 5.23 -13.15
N GLY A 58 -6.70 3.95 -12.81
CA GLY A 58 -5.49 3.30 -12.28
C GLY A 58 -5.33 3.39 -10.77
N THR A 59 -6.04 4.29 -10.08
CA THR A 59 -5.89 4.44 -8.61
C THR A 59 -6.48 3.25 -7.86
N LEU A 60 -7.63 2.72 -8.28
CA LEU A 60 -8.24 1.57 -7.61
C LEU A 60 -7.47 0.28 -7.91
N GLU A 61 -6.91 0.17 -9.12
CA GLU A 61 -6.02 -0.92 -9.52
C GLU A 61 -4.73 -0.91 -8.70
N PHE A 62 -4.15 0.27 -8.47
CA PHE A 62 -2.99 0.43 -7.58
C PHE A 62 -3.32 0.03 -6.14
N ILE A 63 -4.47 0.48 -5.62
CA ILE A 63 -4.92 0.11 -4.26
C ILE A 63 -5.09 -1.41 -4.15
N ALA A 64 -5.77 -2.04 -5.12
CA ALA A 64 -5.96 -3.49 -5.14
C ALA A 64 -4.63 -4.26 -5.19
N ALA A 65 -3.65 -3.78 -5.97
CA ALA A 65 -2.32 -4.37 -6.04
C ALA A 65 -1.48 -4.11 -4.77
N ALA A 66 -1.80 -3.07 -3.99
CA ALA A 66 -1.18 -2.76 -2.72
C ALA A 66 -1.95 -3.42 -1.55
N ASP A 67 -2.45 -4.64 -1.77
CA ASP A 67 -3.10 -5.42 -0.73
C ASP A 67 -2.13 -5.68 0.46
N PRO A 68 -2.65 -6.02 1.65
CA PRO A 68 -1.85 -6.12 2.85
C PRO A 68 -0.74 -7.18 2.78
N ASP A 69 -0.94 -8.25 2.01
CA ASP A 69 0.07 -9.30 1.86
C ASP A 69 1.23 -8.79 0.99
N THR A 70 0.92 -8.09 -0.10
CA THR A 70 1.92 -7.44 -0.97
C THR A 70 2.72 -6.38 -0.20
N VAL A 71 2.04 -5.49 0.53
CA VAL A 71 2.71 -4.45 1.32
C VAL A 71 3.55 -5.03 2.44
N ARG A 72 3.06 -6.08 3.12
CA ARG A 72 3.81 -6.81 4.15
C ARG A 72 5.07 -7.44 3.58
N ALA A 73 4.97 -8.13 2.44
CA ALA A 73 6.11 -8.76 1.79
C ALA A 73 7.20 -7.72 1.48
N LEU A 74 6.81 -6.58 0.90
CA LEU A 74 7.73 -5.47 0.63
C LEU A 74 8.35 -4.89 1.91
N ALA A 75 7.55 -4.70 2.96
CA ALA A 75 8.06 -4.18 4.24
C ALA A 75 9.09 -5.12 4.88
N LEU A 76 8.84 -6.44 4.84
CA LEU A 76 9.78 -7.46 5.31
C LEU A 76 11.07 -7.50 4.47
N GLU A 77 10.95 -7.36 3.15
CA GLU A 77 12.12 -7.28 2.27
C GLU A 77 13.00 -6.06 2.59
N VAL A 78 12.38 -4.90 2.81
CA VAL A 78 13.11 -3.69 3.20
C VAL A 78 13.78 -3.83 4.58
N LEU A 79 13.12 -4.49 5.54
CA LEU A 79 13.72 -4.79 6.84
C LEU A 79 14.94 -5.70 6.71
N ALA A 80 14.82 -6.79 5.95
CA ALA A 80 15.93 -7.71 5.69
C ALA A 80 17.08 -7.02 4.93
N TRP A 81 16.75 -6.13 3.99
CA TRP A 81 17.75 -5.32 3.30
C TRP A 81 18.50 -4.38 4.25
N ARG A 82 17.80 -3.70 5.17
CA ARG A 82 18.42 -2.83 6.19
C ARG A 82 19.30 -3.60 7.18
N GLU A 83 18.95 -4.84 7.50
CA GLU A 83 19.75 -5.70 8.36
C GLU A 83 21.03 -6.18 7.65
N ARG A 84 20.91 -6.54 6.36
CA ARG A 84 22.05 -7.00 5.54
C ARG A 84 23.00 -5.88 5.16
N TYR A 85 22.45 -4.70 4.90
CA TYR A 85 23.18 -3.50 4.53
C TYR A 85 22.85 -2.41 5.55
N PRO A 86 23.36 -2.52 6.79
CA PRO A 86 23.25 -1.42 7.73
C PRO A 86 23.85 -0.21 7.03
N GLN A 87 23.05 0.85 6.90
CA GLN A 87 23.46 2.03 6.15
C GLN A 87 24.89 2.39 6.56
N GLN A 88 25.83 2.33 5.60
CA GLN A 88 27.12 2.92 5.85
C GLN A 88 26.83 4.38 6.17
N VAL A 89 27.10 4.77 7.41
CA VAL A 89 27.19 6.18 7.75
C VAL A 89 28.22 6.71 6.78
N TYR A 90 27.80 7.53 5.82
CA TYR A 90 28.74 8.21 4.94
C TYR A 90 29.81 8.87 5.82
N ARG A 91 31.04 8.39 5.73
CA ARG A 91 32.18 9.01 6.38
C ARG A 91 32.91 9.80 5.30
N PRO A 92 32.99 11.13 5.40
CA PRO A 92 33.77 11.94 4.47
C PRO A 92 35.25 11.50 4.34
N GLN A 93 35.75 10.71 5.30
CA GLN A 93 37.11 10.15 5.27
C GLN A 93 37.30 9.04 4.22
N ASP A 94 36.24 8.40 3.75
CA ASP A 94 36.30 7.32 2.76
C ASP A 94 36.62 7.87 1.35
N ASP A 95 36.32 9.15 1.10
CA ASP A 95 36.65 9.84 -0.16
C ASP A 95 38.14 10.23 -0.24
N CYS A 96 38.81 10.39 0.90
CA CYS A 96 40.22 10.78 0.95
C CYS A 96 41.20 9.64 0.59
N VAL A 97 40.73 8.39 0.56
CA VAL A 97 41.56 7.20 0.29
C VAL A 97 41.65 6.90 -1.22
N ALA A 98 40.72 7.40 -2.03
CA ALA A 98 40.65 7.12 -3.47
C ALA A 98 41.60 7.96 -4.36
N LEU A 99 42.43 8.83 -3.79
CA LEU A 99 43.32 9.75 -4.51
C LEU A 99 44.82 9.49 -4.29
N ARG A 100 45.24 8.27 -3.95
CA ARG A 100 46.65 7.87 -3.84
C ARG A 100 47.05 6.78 -4.82
#